data_AF-A0A3N5N2T2-F1
#
_entry.id   AF-A0A3N5N2T2-F1
#
_cell.length_a   1.000
_cell.length_b   1.000
_cell.length_c   1.000
_cell.angle_alpha   90.00
_cell.angle_beta   90.00
_cell.angle_gamma   90.00
#
_symmetry.space_group_name_H-M   'P 1'
#
loop_
_entity.id
_entity.type
_entity.pdbx_description
1 polymer ?
#
loop_
_entity_poly.entity_id
_entity_poly.type
_entity_poly.pdbx_seq_one_letter_code
_entity_poly.pdbx_strand_id
1 'polypeptide(L)'
;MLIFLVAAAWLLAVGALAQNGLLVVLSAFALAGALGSSTGYWHASYDLMVREATVTIVVFGLLGAIASYLSIQVLREPYTQLARLFALIALLWVNFGFWVGSLWGDYPLEAWIAPDVMPPPYSKEAWDALQAWKGQALFISRNVFSVVWALALAGIGAWGAMHSRRGTVNMAATFGGLHFYTQWFERLRATPEMVIAAGVIAVAVAFALWRYNQRQAPTVPET
;
A
#
# COMPACT_ATOMS: atom_id res chain seq x y z
N MET A 1 12.93 11.35 -10.71
CA MET A 1 11.71 12.02 -10.19
C MET A 1 10.90 12.70 -11.28
N LEU A 2 11.42 13.75 -11.95
CA LEU A 2 10.64 14.51 -12.97
C LEU A 2 10.05 13.60 -14.06
N ILE A 3 10.85 12.68 -14.60
CA ILE A 3 10.39 11.72 -15.62
C ILE A 3 9.20 10.86 -15.14
N PHE A 4 9.19 10.45 -13.88
CA PHE A 4 8.12 9.65 -13.29
C PHE A 4 6.84 10.47 -13.09
N LEU A 5 6.95 11.74 -12.68
CA LEU A 5 5.80 12.64 -12.57
C LEU A 5 5.19 12.95 -13.94
N VAL A 6 6.02 13.21 -14.95
CA VAL A 6 5.56 13.41 -16.34
C VAL A 6 4.89 12.14 -16.86
N ALA A 7 5.51 10.97 -16.64
CA ALA A 7 4.92 9.69 -17.04
C ALA A 7 3.59 9.44 -16.34
N ALA A 8 3.47 9.70 -15.03
CA ALA A 8 2.24 9.54 -14.29
C ALA A 8 1.12 10.43 -14.85
N ALA A 9 1.39 11.72 -15.05
CA ALA A 9 0.41 12.65 -15.61
C ALA A 9 0.00 12.26 -17.03
N TRP A 10 0.95 11.88 -17.88
CA TRP A 10 0.70 11.47 -19.26
C TRP A 10 -0.12 10.18 -19.34
N LEU A 11 0.28 9.14 -18.60
CA LEU A 11 -0.44 7.87 -18.56
C LEU A 11 -1.86 8.03 -18.02
N LEU A 12 -2.05 8.89 -17.01
CA LEU A 12 -3.39 9.19 -16.48
C LEU A 12 -4.24 9.92 -17.53
N ALA A 13 -3.70 10.96 -18.18
CA ALA A 13 -4.43 11.74 -19.17
C ALA A 13 -4.80 10.89 -20.40
N VAL A 14 -3.83 10.19 -20.98
CA VAL A 14 -4.06 9.31 -22.14
C VAL A 14 -4.96 8.14 -21.76
N GLY A 15 -4.75 7.53 -20.58
CA GLY A 15 -5.61 6.46 -20.07
C GLY A 15 -7.06 6.91 -19.89
N ALA A 16 -7.29 8.12 -19.39
CA ALA A 16 -8.62 8.69 -19.28
C ALA A 16 -9.25 9.00 -20.64
N LEU A 17 -8.50 9.63 -21.56
CA LEU A 17 -8.98 9.95 -22.91
C LEU A 17 -9.29 8.70 -23.73
N ALA A 18 -8.43 7.68 -23.64
CA ALA A 18 -8.57 6.40 -24.33
C ALA A 18 -9.45 5.39 -23.59
N GLN A 19 -9.97 5.74 -22.41
CA GLN A 19 -10.78 4.87 -21.55
C GLN A 19 -10.10 3.53 -21.22
N ASN A 20 -8.78 3.56 -21.07
CA ASN A 20 -7.95 2.38 -20.87
C ASN A 20 -7.56 2.22 -19.40
N GLY A 21 -8.13 1.20 -18.75
CA GLY A 21 -7.86 0.90 -17.35
C GLY A 21 -6.39 0.59 -17.05
N LEU A 22 -5.67 -0.09 -17.96
CA LEU A 22 -4.26 -0.41 -17.77
C LEU A 22 -3.41 0.85 -17.66
N LEU A 23 -3.62 1.84 -18.54
CA LEU A 23 -2.87 3.10 -18.52
C LEU A 23 -3.15 3.89 -17.23
N VAL A 24 -4.42 3.93 -16.79
CA VAL A 24 -4.80 4.55 -15.52
C VAL A 24 -4.12 3.85 -14.35
N VAL A 25 -4.05 2.52 -14.34
CA VAL A 25 -3.34 1.75 -13.32
C VAL A 25 -1.84 2.06 -13.34
N LEU A 26 -1.20 2.05 -14.51
CA LEU A 26 0.23 2.32 -14.66
C LEU A 26 0.61 3.74 -14.23
N SER A 27 -0.31 4.71 -14.31
CA SER A 27 -0.06 6.06 -13.79
C SER A 27 0.22 6.07 -12.29
N ALA A 28 -0.46 5.23 -11.51
CA ALA A 28 -0.23 5.10 -10.08
C ALA A 28 1.14 4.47 -9.77
N PHE A 29 1.56 3.48 -10.56
CA PHE A 29 2.91 2.90 -10.46
C PHE A 29 4.01 3.91 -10.80
N ALA A 30 3.81 4.72 -11.84
CA ALA A 30 4.73 5.79 -12.19
C ALA A 30 4.83 6.83 -11.06
N LEU A 31 3.70 7.21 -10.45
CA LEU A 31 3.68 8.11 -9.29
C LEU A 31 4.44 7.51 -8.09
N ALA A 32 4.25 6.23 -7.80
CA ALA A 32 4.98 5.56 -6.72
C ALA A 32 6.50 5.57 -6.97
N GLY A 33 6.94 5.38 -8.21
CA GLY A 33 8.34 5.57 -8.62
C GLY A 33 8.85 7.00 -8.37
N ALA A 34 8.01 8.01 -8.57
CA ALA A 34 8.35 9.40 -8.25
C ALA A 34 8.54 9.62 -6.74
N LEU A 35 7.76 8.94 -5.92
CA LEU A 35 7.89 8.95 -4.45
C LEU A 35 9.06 8.08 -3.94
N GLY A 36 9.84 7.47 -4.84
CA GLY A 36 11.00 6.67 -4.50
C GLY A 36 10.68 5.19 -4.22
N SER A 37 9.53 4.70 -4.65
CA SER A 37 9.27 3.26 -4.66
C SER A 37 10.03 2.58 -5.80
N SER A 38 10.64 1.44 -5.53
CA SER A 38 11.41 0.68 -6.52
C SER A 38 11.36 -0.82 -6.23
N THR A 39 11.93 -1.60 -7.13
CA THR A 39 12.16 -3.03 -6.93
C THR A 39 13.64 -3.31 -7.19
N GLY A 40 14.17 -4.30 -6.48
CA GLY A 40 15.56 -4.74 -6.53
C GLY A 40 15.64 -6.26 -6.59
N TYR A 41 16.78 -6.74 -7.08
CA TYR A 41 17.08 -8.17 -7.17
C TYR A 41 18.45 -8.44 -6.56
N TRP A 42 18.50 -9.41 -5.65
CA TRP A 42 19.75 -9.91 -5.09
C TRP A 42 19.68 -11.42 -4.90
N HIS A 43 20.49 -12.19 -5.65
CA HIS A 43 20.64 -13.65 -5.56
C HIS A 43 19.34 -14.38 -5.15
N ALA A 44 18.39 -14.50 -6.09
CA ALA A 44 17.08 -15.12 -5.92
C ALA A 44 16.14 -14.48 -4.88
N SER A 45 16.43 -13.26 -4.42
CA SER A 45 15.55 -12.45 -3.58
C SER A 45 15.06 -11.23 -4.37
N TYR A 46 13.78 -10.90 -4.20
CA TYR A 46 13.15 -9.70 -4.75
C TYR A 46 12.75 -8.78 -3.61
N ASP A 47 13.08 -7.50 -3.71
CA ASP A 47 12.62 -6.50 -2.75
C ASP A 47 11.60 -5.54 -3.36
N LEU A 48 10.71 -5.06 -2.49
CA LEU A 48 9.87 -3.92 -2.72
C LEU A 48 10.37 -2.83 -1.79
N MET A 49 10.83 -1.72 -2.36
CA MET A 49 11.27 -0.56 -1.60
C MET A 49 10.16 0.49 -1.62
N VAL A 50 9.80 0.99 -0.44
CA VAL A 50 8.99 2.21 -0.26
C VAL A 50 9.78 3.14 0.64
N ARG A 51 10.45 4.12 0.04
CA ARG A 51 11.40 4.97 0.75
C ARG A 51 10.73 5.95 1.72
N GLU A 52 9.55 6.44 1.36
CA GLU A 52 8.79 7.43 2.12
C GLU A 52 7.45 6.82 2.52
N ALA A 53 7.46 5.98 3.55
CA ALA A 53 6.28 5.19 3.95
C ALA A 53 5.10 6.10 4.32
N THR A 54 5.35 7.12 5.13
CA THR A 54 4.33 8.09 5.59
C THR A 54 3.77 8.88 4.42
N VAL A 55 4.64 9.43 3.58
CA VAL A 55 4.22 10.24 2.43
C VAL A 55 3.41 9.39 1.45
N THR A 56 3.84 8.14 1.21
CA THR A 56 3.13 7.18 0.36
C THR A 56 1.71 6.93 0.88
N ILE A 57 1.56 6.65 2.18
CA ILE A 57 0.26 6.43 2.82
C ILE A 57 -0.63 7.66 2.67
N VAL A 58 -0.11 8.85 2.97
CA VAL A 58 -0.89 10.09 2.93
C VAL A 58 -1.32 10.42 1.51
N VAL A 59 -0.39 10.44 0.56
CA VAL A 59 -0.66 10.81 -0.84
C VAL A 59 -1.62 9.83 -1.48
N PHE A 60 -1.36 8.52 -1.42
CA PHE A 60 -2.26 7.55 -2.02
C PHE A 60 -3.57 7.39 -1.24
N GLY A 61 -3.57 7.59 0.08
CA GLY A 61 -4.79 7.62 0.87
C GLY A 61 -5.73 8.75 0.42
N LEU A 62 -5.20 9.97 0.26
CA LEU A 62 -5.94 11.12 -0.24
C LEU A 62 -6.40 10.91 -1.68
N LEU A 63 -5.50 10.49 -2.58
CA LEU A 63 -5.83 10.25 -3.98
C LEU A 63 -6.89 9.14 -4.14
N GLY A 64 -6.79 8.06 -3.37
CA GLY A 64 -7.77 6.98 -3.36
C GLY A 64 -9.14 7.44 -2.83
N ALA A 65 -9.15 8.24 -1.76
CA ALA A 65 -10.38 8.81 -1.22
C ALA A 65 -11.05 9.77 -2.21
N ILE A 66 -10.27 10.65 -2.85
CA ILE A 66 -10.75 11.57 -3.89
C ILE A 66 -11.30 10.78 -5.08
N ALA A 67 -10.57 9.80 -5.60
CA ALA A 67 -11.02 8.98 -6.72
C ALA A 67 -12.31 8.20 -6.38
N SER A 68 -12.41 7.65 -5.17
CA SER A 68 -13.64 7.01 -4.70
C SER A 68 -14.79 8.01 -4.62
N TYR A 69 -14.58 9.20 -4.06
CA TYR A 69 -15.60 10.26 -4.00
C TYR A 69 -16.09 10.66 -5.39
N LEU A 70 -15.17 10.96 -6.31
CA LEU A 70 -15.48 11.32 -7.70
C LEU A 70 -16.27 10.22 -8.41
N SER A 71 -15.92 8.95 -8.17
CA SER A 71 -16.63 7.80 -8.77
C SER A 71 -18.05 7.61 -8.27
N ILE A 72 -18.41 8.18 -7.13
CA ILE A 72 -19.74 8.06 -6.52
C ILE A 72 -20.60 9.27 -6.87
N GLN A 73 -20.02 10.47 -6.82
CA GLN A 73 -20.78 11.71 -6.80
C GLN A 73 -20.71 12.52 -8.10
N VAL A 74 -19.67 12.34 -8.92
CA VAL A 74 -19.35 13.30 -9.99
C VAL A 74 -19.29 12.65 -11.36
N LEU A 75 -18.57 11.54 -11.49
CA LEU A 75 -18.25 10.96 -12.78
C LEU A 75 -19.40 10.13 -13.34
N ARG A 76 -19.53 10.12 -14.67
CA ARG A 76 -20.40 9.21 -15.42
C ARG A 76 -19.60 8.01 -15.94
N GLU A 77 -20.27 6.98 -16.42
CA GLU A 77 -19.58 5.90 -17.13
C GLU A 77 -18.95 6.42 -18.44
N PRO A 78 -17.75 5.92 -18.84
CA PRO A 78 -16.95 4.85 -18.22
C PRO A 78 -15.95 5.35 -17.15
N TYR A 79 -15.88 6.66 -16.90
CA TYR A 79 -14.92 7.25 -15.97
C TYR A 79 -15.12 6.81 -14.52
N THR A 80 -16.35 6.45 -14.15
CA THR A 80 -16.67 5.84 -12.86
C THR A 80 -15.86 4.57 -12.61
N GLN A 81 -15.78 3.68 -13.62
CA GLN A 81 -15.00 2.44 -13.51
C GLN A 81 -13.51 2.73 -13.39
N LEU A 82 -12.99 3.66 -14.18
CA LEU A 82 -11.57 4.06 -14.12
C LEU A 82 -11.20 4.63 -12.76
N ALA A 83 -12.04 5.50 -12.19
CA ALA A 83 -11.81 6.09 -10.87
C ALA A 83 -11.86 5.03 -9.75
N ARG A 84 -12.77 4.05 -9.83
CA ARG A 84 -12.82 2.92 -8.88
C ARG A 84 -11.57 2.04 -8.95
N LEU A 85 -11.10 1.74 -10.16
CA LEU A 85 -9.85 0.99 -10.36
C LEU A 85 -8.65 1.75 -9.79
N PHE A 86 -8.54 3.05 -10.09
CA PHE A 86 -7.49 3.89 -9.54
C PHE A 86 -7.54 3.94 -8.00
N ALA A 87 -8.73 4.08 -7.40
CA ALA A 87 -8.89 4.06 -5.95
C ALA A 87 -8.41 2.74 -5.31
N LEU A 88 -8.67 1.59 -5.96
CA LEU A 88 -8.18 0.29 -5.49
C LEU A 88 -6.65 0.18 -5.56
N ILE A 89 -6.03 0.69 -6.61
CA ILE A 89 -4.55 0.71 -6.74
C ILE A 89 -3.93 1.72 -5.76
N ALA A 90 -4.58 2.84 -5.50
CA ALA A 90 -4.13 3.76 -4.46
C ALA A 90 -4.18 3.08 -3.08
N LEU A 91 -5.26 2.35 -2.77
CA LEU A 91 -5.36 1.57 -1.54
C LEU A 91 -4.28 0.47 -1.44
N LEU A 92 -3.91 -0.15 -2.58
CA LEU A 92 -2.79 -1.08 -2.65
C LEU A 92 -1.47 -0.40 -2.22
N TRP A 93 -1.16 0.78 -2.75
CA TRP A 93 0.04 1.53 -2.38
C TRP A 93 0.05 2.01 -0.93
N VAL A 94 -1.11 2.38 -0.38
CA VAL A 94 -1.25 2.67 1.07
C VAL A 94 -0.81 1.47 1.89
N ASN A 95 -1.21 0.25 1.51
CA ASN A 95 -0.80 -0.96 2.21
C ASN A 95 0.69 -1.24 2.09
N PHE A 96 1.32 -0.98 0.93
CA PHE A 96 2.77 -1.10 0.80
C PHE A 96 3.52 -0.09 1.68
N GLY A 97 3.04 1.15 1.79
CA GLY A 97 3.59 2.13 2.71
C GLY A 97 3.49 1.66 4.17
N PHE A 98 2.33 1.16 4.59
CA PHE A 98 2.19 0.61 5.93
C PHE A 98 3.05 -0.64 6.16
N TRP A 99 3.16 -1.53 5.18
CA TRP A 99 3.96 -2.75 5.31
C TRP A 99 5.43 -2.43 5.55
N VAL A 100 6.03 -1.60 4.70
CA VAL A 100 7.43 -1.18 4.85
C VAL A 100 7.62 -0.36 6.12
N GLY A 101 6.75 0.61 6.40
CA GLY A 101 6.81 1.41 7.63
C GLY A 101 6.68 0.58 8.90
N SER A 102 5.92 -0.52 8.88
CA SER A 102 5.76 -1.42 10.03
C SER A 102 6.99 -2.28 10.34
N LEU A 103 7.95 -2.35 9.40
CA LEU A 103 9.23 -3.02 9.60
C LEU A 103 10.29 -2.00 10.06
N TRP A 104 10.39 -0.86 9.38
CA TRP A 104 11.53 0.04 9.54
C TRP A 104 11.24 1.36 10.25
N GLY A 105 9.97 1.74 10.42
CA GLY A 105 9.61 3.10 10.78
C GLY A 105 9.84 4.05 9.60
N ASP A 106 9.77 5.35 9.87
CA ASP A 106 9.94 6.37 8.83
C ASP A 106 10.38 7.72 9.41
N TYR A 107 11.18 8.45 8.64
CA TYR A 107 11.44 9.88 8.84
C TYR A 107 10.81 10.61 7.66
N PRO A 108 9.59 11.17 7.81
CA PRO A 108 8.88 11.74 6.68
C PRO A 108 9.70 12.84 6.00
N LEU A 109 9.73 12.80 4.67
CA LEU A 109 10.43 13.73 3.78
C LEU A 109 11.98 13.61 3.78
N GLU A 110 12.55 12.60 4.42
CA GLU A 110 14.00 12.34 4.44
C GLU A 110 14.60 12.35 3.02
N ALA A 111 13.94 11.71 2.06
CA ALA A 111 14.41 11.59 0.69
C ALA A 111 14.40 12.91 -0.10
N TRP A 112 13.70 13.93 0.37
CA TRP A 112 13.63 15.23 -0.30
C TRP A 112 14.49 16.28 0.40
N ILE A 113 14.60 16.20 1.72
CA ILE A 113 15.34 17.16 2.54
C ILE A 113 16.82 16.77 2.67
N ALA A 114 17.12 15.46 2.64
CA ALA A 114 18.47 14.93 2.72
C ALA A 114 18.78 14.00 1.51
N PRO A 115 18.65 14.48 0.25
CA PRO A 115 18.82 13.64 -0.94
C PRO A 115 20.27 13.17 -1.13
N ASP A 116 21.25 13.97 -0.72
CA ASP A 116 22.68 13.77 -1.01
C ASP A 116 23.37 12.78 -0.04
N VAL A 117 22.60 12.24 0.90
CA VAL A 117 23.07 11.45 2.04
C VAL A 117 22.54 10.02 2.01
N MET A 118 22.02 9.60 0.85
CA MET A 118 21.33 8.32 0.68
C MET A 118 22.28 7.13 0.46
N PRO A 119 21.90 5.90 0.87
CA PRO A 119 22.88 4.84 1.13
C PRO A 119 23.50 4.08 -0.05
N PRO A 120 24.70 3.49 0.18
CA PRO A 120 25.52 3.80 1.35
C PRO A 120 26.08 5.22 1.18
N PRO A 121 25.92 6.11 2.19
CA PRO A 121 26.59 7.39 2.22
C PRO A 121 28.09 7.10 2.12
N TYR A 122 28.69 7.56 1.02
CA TYR A 122 30.05 7.16 0.66
C TYR A 122 31.12 7.93 1.46
N SER A 123 30.73 8.87 2.33
CA SER A 123 31.63 9.62 3.20
C SER A 123 31.13 9.72 4.66
N LYS A 124 32.07 9.88 5.59
CA LYS A 124 31.77 10.05 7.02
C LYS A 124 31.00 11.35 7.28
N GLU A 125 31.34 12.42 6.57
CA GLU A 125 30.69 13.72 6.70
C GLU A 125 29.20 13.64 6.33
N ALA A 126 28.89 12.87 5.27
CA ALA A 126 27.51 12.59 4.89
C ALA A 126 26.78 11.82 6.02
N TRP A 127 27.38 10.74 6.53
CA TRP A 127 26.81 9.99 7.66
C TRP A 127 26.53 10.87 8.88
N ASP A 128 27.50 11.70 9.30
CA ASP A 128 27.38 12.56 10.48
C ASP A 128 26.28 13.62 10.27
N ALA A 129 26.19 14.21 9.08
CA ALA A 129 25.13 15.17 8.73
C ALA A 129 23.74 14.52 8.75
N LEU A 130 23.59 13.29 8.24
CA LEU A 130 22.34 12.55 8.28
C LEU A 130 21.90 12.24 9.72
N GLN A 131 22.83 11.79 10.56
CA GLN A 131 22.53 11.49 11.97
C GLN A 131 22.17 12.76 12.75
N ALA A 132 22.86 13.88 12.50
CA ALA A 132 22.51 15.16 13.10
C ALA A 132 21.09 15.61 12.73
N TRP A 133 20.70 15.45 11.46
CA TRP A 133 19.34 15.72 10.99
C TRP A 133 18.32 14.77 11.64
N LYS A 134 18.59 13.46 11.66
CA LYS A 134 17.72 12.44 12.29
C LYS A 134 17.51 12.65 13.78
N GLY A 135 18.50 13.24 14.46
CA GLY A 135 18.40 13.59 15.88
C GLY A 135 17.33 14.66 16.19
N GLN A 136 16.92 15.45 15.18
CA GLN A 136 15.91 16.50 15.31
C GLN A 136 14.65 16.23 14.49
N ALA A 137 14.73 15.32 13.51
CA ALA A 137 13.62 14.97 12.64
C ALA A 137 12.51 14.19 13.37
N LEU A 138 11.28 14.36 12.90
CA LEU A 138 10.15 13.55 13.36
C LEU A 138 10.37 12.09 12.95
N PHE A 139 10.47 11.20 13.93
CA PHE A 139 10.53 9.76 13.70
C PHE A 139 9.20 9.10 14.02
N ILE A 140 8.62 8.41 13.04
CA ILE A 140 7.44 7.56 13.24
C ILE A 140 7.91 6.11 13.39
N SER A 141 7.74 5.58 14.60
CA SER A 141 8.24 4.23 14.92
C SER A 141 7.47 3.12 14.18
N ARG A 142 8.15 1.99 13.95
CA ARG A 142 7.56 0.78 13.36
C ARG A 142 6.32 0.26 14.09
N ASN A 143 6.25 0.45 15.41
CA ASN A 143 5.10 0.04 16.23
C ASN A 143 3.87 0.90 15.95
N VAL A 144 4.06 2.21 15.72
CA VAL A 144 2.96 3.13 15.36
C VAL A 144 2.39 2.70 14.01
N PHE A 145 3.24 2.46 13.01
CA PHE A 145 2.78 1.93 11.71
C PHE A 145 2.02 0.61 11.87
N SER A 146 2.55 -0.34 12.65
CA SER A 146 1.90 -1.63 12.88
C SER A 146 0.50 -1.50 13.48
N VAL A 147 0.34 -0.68 14.53
CA VAL A 147 -0.96 -0.48 15.19
C VAL A 147 -1.93 0.27 14.29
N VAL A 148 -1.50 1.38 13.68
CA VAL A 148 -2.35 2.17 12.78
C VAL A 148 -2.76 1.35 11.56
N TRP A 149 -1.88 0.52 11.01
CA TRP A 149 -2.21 -0.36 9.89
C TRP A 149 -3.26 -1.39 10.28
N ALA A 150 -3.15 -2.02 11.45
CA ALA A 150 -4.15 -2.97 11.94
C ALA A 150 -5.54 -2.31 12.09
N LEU A 151 -5.58 -1.11 12.68
CA LEU A 151 -6.82 -0.34 12.83
C LEU A 151 -7.39 0.09 11.47
N ALA A 152 -6.54 0.52 10.53
CA ALA A 152 -6.96 0.90 9.18
C ALA A 152 -7.52 -0.29 8.40
N LEU A 153 -6.88 -1.46 8.47
CA LEU A 153 -7.36 -2.69 7.84
C LEU A 153 -8.70 -3.14 8.40
N ALA A 154 -8.86 -3.11 9.73
CA ALA A 154 -10.12 -3.44 10.38
C ALA A 154 -11.22 -2.44 9.98
N GLY A 155 -10.93 -1.14 10.02
CA GLY A 155 -11.87 -0.07 9.68
C GLY A 155 -12.31 -0.11 8.21
N ILE A 156 -11.37 -0.19 7.28
CA ILE A 156 -11.66 -0.27 5.83
C ILE A 156 -12.34 -1.60 5.47
N GLY A 157 -11.92 -2.70 6.10
CA GLY A 157 -12.55 -4.02 5.91
C GLY A 157 -14.02 -4.01 6.38
N ALA A 158 -14.28 -3.51 7.59
CA ALA A 158 -15.64 -3.37 8.12
C ALA A 158 -16.48 -2.43 7.24
N TRP A 159 -15.94 -1.27 6.86
CA TRP A 159 -16.62 -0.36 5.95
C TRP A 159 -16.95 -0.99 4.60
N GLY A 160 -16.00 -1.75 4.03
CA GLY A 160 -16.19 -2.48 2.79
C GLY A 160 -17.30 -3.52 2.91
N ALA A 161 -17.38 -4.22 4.05
CA ALA A 161 -18.43 -5.20 4.30
C ALA A 161 -19.82 -4.55 4.45
N MET A 162 -19.90 -3.41 5.16
CA MET A 162 -21.16 -2.67 5.35
C MET A 162 -21.74 -2.10 4.04
N HIS A 163 -20.90 -1.83 3.05
CA HIS A 163 -21.29 -1.25 1.77
C HIS A 163 -21.20 -2.24 0.60
N SER A 164 -21.15 -3.54 0.88
CA SER A 164 -21.06 -4.62 -0.13
C SER A 164 -19.92 -4.45 -1.14
N ARG A 165 -18.80 -3.83 -0.72
CA ARG A 165 -17.61 -3.61 -1.54
C ARG A 165 -16.66 -4.79 -1.43
N ARG A 166 -16.99 -5.88 -2.11
CA ARG A 166 -16.24 -7.15 -2.08
C ARG A 166 -14.74 -6.97 -2.36
N GLY A 167 -14.37 -6.14 -3.33
CA GLY A 167 -12.96 -5.86 -3.65
C GLY A 167 -12.18 -5.23 -2.49
N THR A 168 -12.80 -4.28 -1.77
CA THR A 168 -12.20 -3.64 -0.59
C THR A 168 -12.03 -4.63 0.56
N VAL A 169 -13.01 -5.48 0.82
CA VAL A 169 -12.93 -6.51 1.88
C VAL A 169 -11.82 -7.52 1.57
N ASN A 170 -11.73 -7.98 0.32
CA ASN A 170 -10.68 -8.91 -0.08
C ASN A 170 -9.28 -8.27 0.04
N MET A 171 -9.13 -6.99 -0.36
CA MET A 171 -7.88 -6.26 -0.19
C MET A 171 -7.47 -6.17 1.29
N ALA A 172 -8.41 -5.75 2.16
CA ALA A 172 -8.18 -5.63 3.59
C ALA A 172 -7.87 -6.99 4.24
N ALA A 173 -8.53 -8.08 3.82
CA ALA A 173 -8.26 -9.41 4.34
C ALA A 173 -6.89 -9.94 3.89
N THR A 174 -6.52 -9.75 2.62
CA THR A 174 -5.20 -10.10 2.10
C THR A 174 -4.11 -9.39 2.87
N PHE A 175 -4.17 -8.06 2.96
CA PHE A 175 -3.16 -7.29 3.70
C PHE A 175 -3.24 -7.49 5.22
N GLY A 176 -4.40 -7.85 5.77
CA GLY A 176 -4.53 -8.33 7.14
C GLY A 176 -3.76 -9.62 7.39
N GLY A 177 -3.78 -10.55 6.43
CA GLY A 177 -2.92 -11.73 6.46
C GLY A 177 -1.43 -11.39 6.39
N LEU A 178 -1.03 -10.48 5.50
CA LEU A 178 0.36 -10.00 5.42
C LEU A 178 0.80 -9.31 6.72
N HIS A 179 -0.03 -8.42 7.28
CA HIS A 179 0.23 -7.77 8.57
C HIS A 179 0.39 -8.83 9.65
N PHE A 180 -0.56 -9.76 9.78
CA PHE A 180 -0.51 -10.84 10.75
C PHE A 180 0.80 -11.61 10.67
N TYR A 181 1.16 -12.14 9.49
CA TYR A 181 2.39 -12.93 9.33
C TYR A 181 3.65 -12.13 9.62
N THR A 182 3.73 -10.90 9.09
CA THR A 182 4.87 -10.01 9.33
C THR A 182 5.07 -9.80 10.82
N GLN A 183 4.01 -9.38 11.50
CA GLN A 183 4.05 -9.01 12.90
C GLN A 183 4.16 -10.22 13.84
N TRP A 184 3.67 -11.39 13.42
CA TRP A 184 3.81 -12.66 14.10
C TRP A 184 5.26 -13.11 14.14
N PHE A 185 5.92 -13.20 12.98
CA PHE A 185 7.30 -13.69 12.93
C PHE A 185 8.33 -12.68 13.43
N GLU A 186 8.09 -11.37 13.27
CA GLU A 186 8.94 -10.33 13.87
C GLU A 186 8.95 -10.38 15.40
N ARG A 187 7.85 -10.84 16.04
CA ARG A 187 7.76 -10.91 17.51
C ARG A 187 8.03 -12.30 18.08
N LEU A 188 7.59 -13.35 17.40
CA LEU A 188 7.59 -14.73 17.91
C LEU A 188 8.69 -15.61 17.29
N ARG A 189 9.43 -15.08 16.30
CA ARG A 189 10.42 -15.80 15.48
C ARG A 189 9.80 -16.92 14.62
N ALA A 190 10.53 -17.36 13.60
CA ALA A 190 10.10 -18.42 12.69
C ALA A 190 10.51 -19.82 13.19
N THR A 191 10.04 -20.22 14.37
CA THR A 191 10.17 -21.61 14.82
C THR A 191 9.09 -22.49 14.19
N PRO A 192 9.29 -23.82 14.05
CA PRO A 192 8.31 -24.71 13.44
C PRO A 192 6.93 -24.63 14.10
N GLU A 193 6.86 -24.51 15.43
CA GLU A 193 5.61 -24.40 16.18
C GLU A 193 4.86 -23.12 15.83
N MET A 194 5.59 -22.00 15.72
CA MET A 194 5.01 -20.70 15.36
C MET A 194 4.53 -20.68 13.90
N VAL A 195 5.20 -21.38 13.00
CA VAL A 195 4.77 -21.55 11.60
C VAL A 195 3.46 -22.34 11.53
N ILE A 196 3.37 -23.47 12.24
CA ILE A 196 2.15 -24.30 12.27
C ILE A 196 0.99 -23.49 12.87
N ALA A 197 1.21 -22.83 14.00
CA ALA A 197 0.19 -22.02 14.67
C ALA A 197 -0.33 -20.89 13.77
N ALA A 198 0.57 -20.15 13.11
CA ALA A 198 0.19 -19.10 12.17
C ALA A 198 -0.61 -19.66 10.97
N GLY A 199 -0.19 -20.81 10.44
CA GLY A 199 -0.88 -21.50 9.34
C GLY A 199 -2.31 -21.90 9.70
N VAL A 200 -2.53 -22.48 10.89
CA VAL A 200 -3.88 -22.85 11.36
C VAL A 200 -4.79 -21.64 11.47
N ILE A 201 -4.29 -20.54 12.05
CA ILE A 201 -5.03 -19.28 12.17
C ILE A 201 -5.38 -18.74 10.77
N ALA A 202 -4.41 -18.72 9.85
CA ALA A 202 -4.62 -18.23 8.49
C ALA A 202 -5.67 -19.05 7.72
N VAL A 203 -5.69 -20.37 7.87
CA VAL A 203 -6.72 -21.24 7.26
C VAL A 203 -8.11 -20.92 7.80
N ALA A 204 -8.26 -20.73 9.11
CA ALA A 204 -9.54 -20.37 9.71
C ALA A 204 -10.05 -19.01 9.17
N VAL A 205 -9.18 -18.02 9.06
CA VAL A 205 -9.51 -16.70 8.49
C VAL A 205 -9.85 -16.82 7.00
N ALA A 206 -9.08 -17.59 6.23
CA ALA A 206 -9.34 -17.82 4.80
C ALA A 206 -10.71 -18.47 4.58
N PHE A 207 -11.11 -19.41 5.43
CA PHE A 207 -12.42 -20.04 5.37
C PHE A 207 -13.56 -19.07 5.70
N ALA A 208 -13.38 -18.19 6.68
CA ALA A 208 -14.33 -17.12 6.97
C ALA A 208 -14.49 -16.16 5.78
N LEU A 209 -13.38 -15.76 5.14
CA LEU A 209 -13.39 -14.91 3.95
C LEU A 209 -14.05 -15.61 2.76
N TRP A 210 -13.80 -16.91 2.56
CA TRP A 210 -14.45 -17.71 1.51
C TRP A 210 -15.96 -17.76 1.70
N ARG A 211 -16.44 -18.02 2.92
CA ARG A 211 -17.88 -17.99 3.24
C ARG A 211 -18.50 -16.62 3.00
N TYR A 212 -17.82 -15.55 3.41
CA TYR A 212 -18.26 -14.19 3.12
C TYR A 212 -18.41 -13.95 1.62
N ASN A 213 -17.39 -14.33 0.83
CA ASN A 213 -17.39 -14.15 -0.62
C ASN A 213 -18.50 -14.94 -1.33
N GLN A 214 -18.83 -16.15 -0.86
CA GLN A 214 -19.94 -16.92 -1.41
C GLN A 214 -21.30 -16.25 -1.18
N ARG A 215 -21.53 -15.66 0.00
CA ARG A 215 -22.78 -14.93 0.30
C ARG A 215 -22.95 -13.67 -0.54
N GLN A 216 -21.86 -13.12 -1.05
CA GLN A 216 -21.83 -11.91 -1.87
C GLN A 216 -21.79 -12.22 -3.38
N ALA A 217 -21.77 -13.49 -3.77
CA ALA A 217 -21.83 -13.87 -5.17
C ALA A 217 -23.22 -13.54 -5.75
N PRO A 218 -23.32 -13.00 -6.98
CA PRO A 218 -24.62 -12.80 -7.62
C PRO A 218 -25.35 -14.14 -7.73
N THR A 219 -26.61 -14.18 -7.33
CA THR A 219 -27.49 -15.32 -7.63
C THR A 219 -27.70 -15.37 -9.14
N VAL A 220 -27.15 -16.39 -9.81
CA VAL A 220 -27.49 -16.66 -11.21
C VAL A 220 -28.97 -17.01 -11.24
N PRO A 221 -29.83 -16.31 -12.00
CA PRO A 221 -31.21 -16.71 -12.15
C PRO A 221 -31.23 -18.11 -12.78
N GLU A 222 -31.91 -19.06 -12.14
CA GLU A 222 -32.23 -20.33 -12.78
C GLU A 222 -33.10 -20.02 -14.00
N THR A 223 -32.56 -20.29 -15.19
CA THR A 223 -33.28 -20.24 -16.46
C THR A 223 -34.05 -21.53 -16.69
#